data_AF-A0A1E5QXK7-F1
#
_entry.id   AF-A0A1E5QXK7-F1
#
_cell.length_a   1.000
_cell.length_b   1.000
_cell.length_c   1.000
_cell.angle_alpha   90.00
_cell.angle_beta   90.00
_cell.angle_gamma   90.00
#
_symmetry.space_group_name_H-M   'P 1'
#
loop_
_entity.id
_entity.type
_entity.pdbx_description
1 polymer ?
#
loop_
_entity_poly.entity_id
_entity_poly.type
_entity_poly.pdbx_seq_one_letter_code
_entity_poly.pdbx_strand_id
1 'polypeptide(L)'
;MNNSLTSYGQYLVTPKYAKKGFKVALFVGTVIFLINHGAALTQGKMTPQRWLSGILSYSVPYFVSIHGQWSVAKKNKSEKEIVSHVEELTINR
;
A
#
# COMPACT_ATOMS: atom_id res chain seq x y z
N MET A 1 12.54 -12.12 -17.53
CA MET A 1 11.11 -12.09 -17.15
C MET A 1 10.88 -10.86 -16.29
N ASN A 2 10.10 -9.90 -16.80
CA ASN A 2 9.48 -8.75 -16.12
C ASN A 2 9.59 -8.70 -14.56
N ASN A 3 10.69 -8.13 -14.06
CA ASN A 3 11.03 -7.97 -12.64
C ASN A 3 10.09 -7.04 -11.82
N SER A 4 8.99 -6.53 -12.40
CA SER A 4 8.13 -5.55 -11.72
C SER A 4 7.22 -6.20 -10.68
N LEU A 5 6.71 -7.41 -10.95
CA LEU A 5 5.85 -8.18 -10.05
C LEU A 5 6.61 -8.68 -8.82
N THR A 6 7.83 -9.18 -9.02
CA THR A 6 8.74 -9.59 -7.94
C THR A 6 9.15 -8.40 -7.07
N SER A 7 9.40 -7.23 -7.68
CA SER A 7 9.67 -6.00 -6.94
C SER A 7 8.47 -5.54 -6.09
N TYR A 8 7.24 -5.64 -6.60
CA TYR A 8 6.04 -5.31 -5.82
C TYR A 8 5.87 -6.25 -4.61
N GLY A 9 6.07 -7.56 -4.82
CA GLY A 9 6.04 -8.56 -3.76
C GLY A 9 7.01 -8.26 -2.61
N GLN A 10 8.21 -7.77 -2.94
CA GLN A 10 9.19 -7.38 -1.93
C GLN A 10 8.71 -6.21 -1.07
N TYR A 11 7.96 -5.25 -1.62
CA TYR A 11 7.43 -4.12 -0.85
C TYR A 11 6.34 -4.56 0.13
N LEU A 12 5.58 -5.61 -0.18
CA LEU A 12 4.56 -6.17 0.72
C LEU A 12 5.16 -6.75 2.01
N VAL A 13 6.38 -7.29 1.96
CA VAL A 13 7.03 -7.97 3.11
C VAL A 13 8.17 -7.17 3.71
N THR A 14 8.64 -6.12 3.04
CA THR A 14 9.72 -5.28 3.55
C THR A 14 9.23 -4.52 4.80
N PRO A 15 9.87 -4.71 5.97
CA PRO A 15 9.37 -4.18 7.25
C PRO A 15 9.13 -2.67 7.26
N LYS A 16 9.93 -1.92 6.51
CA LYS A 16 9.79 -0.46 6.39
C LYS A 16 8.46 -0.04 5.73
N TYR A 17 8.08 -0.70 4.65
CA TYR A 17 6.88 -0.37 3.87
C TYR A 17 5.63 -1.04 4.47
N ALA A 18 5.77 -2.28 4.94
CA ALA A 18 4.72 -3.01 5.64
C ALA A 18 4.26 -2.29 6.92
N LYS A 19 5.17 -1.75 7.74
CA LYS A 19 4.80 -0.97 8.94
C LYS A 19 3.96 0.27 8.61
N LYS A 20 4.29 0.98 7.52
CA LYS A 20 3.51 2.14 7.06
C LYS A 20 2.14 1.70 6.54
N GLY A 21 2.11 0.67 5.69
CA GLY A 21 0.88 0.10 5.16
C GLY A 21 -0.04 -0.39 6.27
N PHE A 22 0.49 -1.03 7.29
CA PHE A 22 -0.26 -1.51 8.44
C PHE A 22 -0.88 -0.38 9.27
N LYS A 23 -0.15 0.73 9.51
CA LYS A 23 -0.71 1.91 10.20
C LYS A 23 -1.88 2.52 9.42
N VAL A 24 -1.74 2.64 8.10
CA VAL A 24 -2.82 3.12 7.22
C VAL A 24 -4.01 2.17 7.25
N ALA A 25 -3.76 0.86 7.14
CA ALA A 25 -4.76 -0.18 7.21
C ALA A 25 -5.57 -0.13 8.51
N LEU A 26 -4.90 0.02 9.66
CA LEU A 26 -5.57 0.16 10.95
C LEU A 26 -6.42 1.43 11.00
N PHE A 27 -5.85 2.60 10.70
CA PHE A 27 -6.58 3.86 10.85
C PHE A 27 -7.78 3.95 9.89
N VAL A 28 -7.52 3.79 8.59
CA VAL A 28 -8.56 3.90 7.55
C VAL A 28 -9.53 2.73 7.66
N GLY A 29 -9.04 1.52 7.90
CA GLY A 29 -9.87 0.33 8.01
C GLY A 29 -10.79 0.37 9.23
N THR A 30 -10.34 0.89 10.37
CA THR A 30 -11.21 1.10 11.54
C THR A 30 -12.30 2.13 11.26
N VAL A 31 -11.98 3.25 10.59
CA VAL A 31 -13.01 4.25 10.22
C VAL A 31 -14.07 3.63 9.29
N ILE A 32 -13.65 2.93 8.24
CA ILE A 32 -14.58 2.26 7.30
C ILE A 32 -15.41 1.20 8.01
N PHE A 33 -14.77 0.38 8.85
CA PHE A 33 -15.43 -0.68 9.61
C PHE A 33 -16.48 -0.12 10.57
N LEU A 34 -16.19 0.96 11.29
CA LEU A 34 -17.15 1.58 12.20
C LEU A 34 -18.35 2.18 11.47
N ILE A 35 -18.13 2.85 10.33
CA ILE A 35 -19.22 3.42 9.54
C ILE A 35 -20.12 2.32 8.94
N ASN A 36 -19.53 1.25 8.41
CA ASN A 36 -20.28 0.20 7.69
C ASN A 36 -20.88 -0.85 8.63
N HIS A 37 -20.13 -1.27 9.63
CA HIS A 37 -20.48 -2.41 10.47
C HIS A 37 -20.63 -2.05 11.95
N GLY A 38 -20.32 -0.82 12.38
CA GLY A 38 -20.41 -0.42 13.80
C GLY A 38 -21.79 -0.63 14.40
N ALA A 39 -22.86 -0.22 13.70
CA ALA A 39 -24.23 -0.44 14.16
C ALA A 39 -24.63 -1.92 14.22
N ALA A 40 -24.15 -2.74 13.27
CA ALA A 40 -24.39 -4.18 13.28
C ALA A 40 -23.61 -4.88 14.41
N LEU A 41 -22.41 -4.38 14.72
CA LEU A 41 -21.58 -4.88 15.81
C LEU A 41 -22.22 -4.61 17.17
N THR A 42 -22.69 -3.38 17.41
CA THR A 42 -23.32 -3.01 18.69
C THR A 42 -24.67 -3.69 18.91
N GLN A 43 -25.38 -4.04 17.84
CA GLN A 43 -26.65 -4.76 17.90
C GLN A 43 -26.51 -6.29 17.85
N GLY A 44 -25.29 -6.83 17.76
CA GLY A 44 -25.05 -8.28 17.65
C GLY A 44 -25.53 -8.90 16.32
N LYS A 45 -25.73 -8.11 15.27
CA LYS A 45 -26.25 -8.53 13.94
C LYS A 45 -25.14 -8.76 12.91
N MET A 46 -23.99 -9.25 13.37
CA MET A 46 -22.86 -9.55 12.49
C MET A 46 -23.06 -10.90 11.82
N THR A 47 -23.30 -10.88 10.51
CA THR A 47 -23.38 -12.08 9.66
C THR A 47 -22.00 -12.45 9.12
N PRO A 48 -21.77 -13.70 8.68
CA PRO A 48 -20.50 -14.11 8.08
C PRO A 48 -20.05 -13.22 6.90
N GLN A 49 -21.00 -12.77 6.06
CA GLN A 49 -20.74 -11.86 4.95
C GLN A 49 -20.27 -10.49 5.45
N ARG A 50 -20.84 -9.97 6.55
CA ARG A 50 -20.41 -8.71 7.18
C ARG A 50 -19.03 -8.82 7.83
N TRP A 51 -18.71 -9.98 8.39
CA TRP A 51 -17.35 -10.24 8.87
C TRP A 51 -16.32 -10.21 7.74
N LEU A 52 -16.64 -10.81 6.59
CA LEU A 52 -15.77 -10.75 5.41
C LEU A 52 -15.60 -9.31 4.91
N SER A 53 -16.68 -8.54 4.81
CA SER A 53 -16.62 -7.11 4.49
C SER A 53 -15.81 -6.30 5.51
N GLY A 54 -15.89 -6.68 6.79
CA GLY A 54 -15.10 -6.10 7.85
C GLY A 54 -13.60 -6.35 7.67
N ILE A 55 -13.20 -7.58 7.33
CA ILE A 55 -11.80 -7.92 7.02
C ILE A 55 -11.32 -7.13 5.79
N LEU A 56 -12.14 -7.04 4.74
CA LEU A 56 -11.81 -6.27 3.54
C LEU A 56 -11.55 -4.79 3.83
N SER A 57 -12.24 -4.23 4.83
CA SER A 57 -12.06 -2.83 5.25
C SER A 57 -10.62 -2.55 5.71
N TYR A 58 -9.89 -3.55 6.22
CA TYR A 58 -8.48 -3.43 6.58
C TYR A 58 -7.53 -3.86 5.46
N SER A 59 -7.91 -4.90 4.69
CA SER A 59 -7.09 -5.42 3.60
C SER A 59 -6.92 -4.40 2.46
N VAL A 60 -8.00 -3.71 2.06
CA VAL A 60 -7.96 -2.78 0.94
C VAL A 60 -7.00 -1.59 1.18
N PRO A 61 -7.08 -0.86 2.32
CA PRO A 61 -6.16 0.25 2.56
C PRO A 61 -4.70 -0.19 2.71
N TYR A 62 -4.44 -1.42 3.15
CA TYR A 62 -3.09 -1.99 3.15
C TYR A 62 -2.52 -2.08 1.73
N PHE A 63 -3.24 -2.75 0.82
CA PHE A 63 -2.79 -2.92 -0.56
C PHE A 63 -2.64 -1.57 -1.29
N VAL A 64 -3.58 -0.65 -1.08
CA VAL A 64 -3.51 0.70 -1.67
C VAL A 64 -2.27 1.44 -1.17
N SER A 65 -1.96 1.35 0.13
CA SER A 65 -0.76 1.98 0.69
C SER A 65 0.54 1.41 0.10
N ILE A 66 0.62 0.10 -0.09
CA ILE A 66 1.80 -0.55 -0.69
C ILE A 66 1.92 -0.20 -2.18
N HIS A 67 0.81 -0.17 -2.92
CA HIS A 67 0.78 0.28 -4.30
C HIS A 67 1.27 1.71 -4.48
N GLY A 68 0.80 2.63 -3.63
CA GLY A 68 1.30 4.01 -3.62
C GLY A 68 2.80 4.10 -3.37
N GLN A 69 3.30 3.36 -2.36
CA GLN A 69 4.73 3.33 -2.03
C GLN A 69 5.59 2.77 -3.17
N TRP A 70 5.13 1.71 -3.84
CA TRP A 70 5.83 1.12 -4.98
C TRP A 70 5.84 2.05 -6.20
N SER A 71 4.72 2.70 -6.50
CA SER A 71 4.60 3.62 -7.64
C SER A 71 5.56 4.81 -7.49
N VAL A 72 5.63 5.40 -6.29
CA VAL A 72 6.57 6.48 -5.97
C VAL A 72 8.02 6.00 -6.06
N ALA A 73 8.34 4.83 -5.50
CA ALA A 73 9.70 4.30 -5.55
C ALA A 73 10.17 4.00 -6.98
N LYS A 74 9.27 3.50 -7.84
CA LYS A 74 9.54 3.28 -9.26
C LYS A 74 9.85 4.60 -9.98
N LYS A 75 9.04 5.65 -9.75
CA LYS A 75 9.26 6.97 -10.34
C LYS A 75 10.61 7.57 -9.93
N ASN A 76 10.93 7.53 -8.63
CA ASN A 76 12.18 8.08 -8.10
C ASN A 76 13.42 7.35 -8.63
N LYS A 77 13.32 6.06 -8.94
CA LYS A 77 14.42 5.30 -9.56
C LYS A 77 14.70 5.80 -10.97
N SER A 78 13.66 5.96 -11.80
CA SER A 78 13.80 6.48 -13.16
C SER A 78 14.36 7.91 -13.19
N GLU A 79 13.94 8.77 -12.27
CA GLU A 79 14.47 10.15 -12.18
C GLU A 79 15.97 10.18 -11.84
N LYS A 80 16.42 9.33 -10.91
CA LYS A 80 17.85 9.21 -10.58
C LYS A 80 18.69 8.70 -11.75
N GLU A 81 18.18 7.72 -12.49
CA GLU A 81 18.87 7.21 -13.69
C GLU A 81 19.04 8.31 -14.74
N ILE A 82 18.00 9.11 -14.99
CA ILE A 82 18.07 10.26 -15.92
C ILE A 82 19.08 11.30 -15.43
N VAL A 83 19.02 11.70 -14.16
CA VAL A 83 19.95 12.72 -13.61
C VAL A 83 21.40 12.25 -13.71
N SER A 84 21.69 10.98 -13.36
CA SER A 84 23.05 10.44 -13.49
C SER A 84 23.56 10.44 -14.94
N HIS A 85 22.69 10.15 -15.91
CA HIS A 85 23.05 10.21 -17.33
C HIS A 85 23.33 11.65 -17.80
N VAL A 86 22.55 12.63 -17.33
CA VAL A 86 22.74 14.04 -17.67
C VAL A 86 24.05 14.58 -17.06
N GLU A 87 24.36 14.22 -15.82
CA GLU A 87 25.62 14.59 -15.17
C GLU A 87 26.83 14.03 -15.92
N GLU A 88 26.79 12.77 -16.34
CA GLU A 88 27.86 12.14 -17.13
C GLU A 88 28.09 12.84 -18.48
N LEU A 89 27.02 13.20 -19.18
CA LEU A 89 27.08 13.95 -20.44
C LEU A 89 27.58 15.40 -20.28
N THR A 90 27.40 15.99 -19.10
CA THR A 90 27.83 17.37 -18.81
C THR A 90 29.28 17.42 -18.38
N ILE A 91 29.76 16.42 -17.64
CA ILE A 91 31.15 16.34 -17.16
C ILE A 91 32.11 15.95 -18.28
N ASN A 92 31.65 15.17 -19.26
CA ASN A 92 32.47 14.67 -20.37
C ASN A 92 32.48 15.61 -21.60
N ARG A 93 32.15 16.90 -21.39
CA ARG A 93 32.06 17.96 -22.40
C ARG A 93 33.04 19.08 -22.09
#